data_AF-A0A926LVL4-F1
#
_entry.id   AF-A0A926LVL4-F1
#
_cell.length_a   1.000
_cell.length_b   1.000
_cell.length_c   1.000
_cell.angle_alpha   90.00
_cell.angle_beta   90.00
_cell.angle_gamma   90.00
#
_symmetry.space_group_name_H-M   'P 1'
#
loop_
_entity.id
_entity.type
_entity.pdbx_description
1 polymer ?
#
loop_
_entity_poly.entity_id
_entity_poly.type
_entity_poly.pdbx_seq_one_letter_code
_entity_poly.pdbx_strand_id
1 'polypeptide(L)'
;YSQSAATLNLIRAFSHGGYADLQNVHTWNLGFIKNSPELKRFKELEDRIADALAFMDACGINSDFNRRLKTVNFWTSHEALLLPFEETMTRTDSTTGENHDTSAHFVWIGDRTRQLDGGHVEFCRGIENPIGIKCGPTLKPEDLINLCNKINPTNEKGKITLISRFGADNVSKHLPKLIRVIKKEGLNVIWSCDPCHGNTIKAATGFKTRPFNSVLKEVKNVFACHQSEGSYAGGLHIEMTGQNVTECIGGAQKISEKDLSSRYHTHCDPRLNGNQALELAFLISDEIKKNSSYSKNADRAAS
;
A
#
# COMPACT_ATOMS: atom_id res chain seq x y z
N TYR A 1 -12.85 15.70 -10.67
CA TYR A 1 -12.30 15.45 -12.02
C TYR A 1 -11.09 16.32 -12.34
N SER A 2 -11.24 17.64 -12.56
CA SER A 2 -10.16 18.48 -13.11
C SER A 2 -8.87 18.47 -12.27
N GLN A 3 -8.98 18.50 -10.94
CA GLN A 3 -7.83 18.37 -10.04
C GLN A 3 -7.12 17.01 -10.19
N SER A 4 -7.88 15.92 -10.33
CA SER A 4 -7.34 14.57 -10.54
C SER A 4 -6.59 14.48 -11.87
N ALA A 5 -7.16 15.03 -12.94
CA ALA A 5 -6.54 15.05 -14.27
C ALA A 5 -5.22 15.84 -14.28
N ALA A 6 -5.21 17.05 -13.69
CA ALA A 6 -4.00 17.87 -13.59
C ALA A 6 -2.92 17.18 -12.74
N THR A 7 -3.32 16.57 -11.62
CA THR A 7 -2.41 15.83 -10.73
C THR A 7 -1.80 14.62 -11.43
N LEU A 8 -2.60 13.80 -12.12
CA LEU A 8 -2.10 12.63 -12.83
C LEU A 8 -1.20 13.03 -14.01
N ASN A 9 -1.51 14.11 -14.72
CA ASN A 9 -0.64 14.66 -15.75
C ASN A 9 0.76 15.00 -15.19
N LEU A 10 0.81 15.69 -14.05
CA LEU A 10 2.06 16.03 -13.38
C LEU A 10 2.82 14.78 -12.91
N ILE A 11 2.12 13.81 -12.32
CA ILE A 11 2.72 12.54 -11.89
C ILE A 11 3.33 11.80 -13.08
N ARG A 12 2.61 11.69 -14.20
CA ARG A 12 3.14 11.05 -15.42
C ARG A 12 4.39 11.76 -15.93
N ALA A 13 4.42 13.09 -15.86
CA ALA A 13 5.60 13.88 -16.21
C ALA A 13 6.79 13.60 -15.27
N PHE A 14 6.57 13.46 -13.96
CA PHE A 14 7.66 13.06 -13.04
C PHE A 14 8.14 11.62 -13.26
N SER A 15 7.22 10.67 -13.47
CA SER A 15 7.55 9.25 -13.62
C SER A 15 8.29 8.94 -14.93
N HIS A 16 8.06 9.71 -16.00
CA HIS A 16 8.66 9.46 -17.32
C HIS A 16 9.65 10.54 -17.78
N GLY A 17 9.59 11.74 -17.20
CA GLY A 17 10.38 12.90 -17.59
C GLY A 17 11.75 13.01 -16.93
N GLY A 18 12.20 11.94 -16.25
CA GLY A 18 13.53 11.85 -15.64
C GLY A 18 13.61 12.17 -14.14
N TYR A 19 12.54 12.71 -13.53
CA TYR A 19 12.53 12.91 -12.07
C TYR A 19 12.68 11.59 -11.31
N ALA A 20 12.07 10.52 -11.83
CA ALA A 20 12.14 9.16 -11.28
C ALA A 20 13.40 8.36 -11.67
N ASP A 21 14.40 8.97 -12.31
CA ASP A 21 15.67 8.31 -12.63
C ASP A 21 16.38 7.87 -11.34
N LEU A 22 16.88 6.64 -11.30
CA LEU A 22 17.58 6.08 -10.14
C LEU A 22 18.85 6.87 -9.78
N GLN A 23 19.46 7.58 -10.73
CA GLN A 23 20.57 8.49 -10.43
C GLN A 23 20.15 9.63 -9.49
N ASN A 24 18.87 10.00 -9.48
CA ASN A 24 18.33 11.07 -8.64
C ASN A 24 17.98 10.62 -7.21
N VAL A 25 18.23 9.37 -6.81
CA VAL A 25 17.89 8.85 -5.47
C VAL A 25 18.38 9.78 -4.35
N HIS A 26 19.60 10.31 -4.46
CA HIS A 26 20.21 11.23 -3.49
C HIS A 26 19.49 12.60 -3.42
N THR A 27 18.81 13.01 -4.49
CA THR A 27 18.08 14.29 -4.55
C THR A 27 16.70 14.21 -3.89
N TRP A 28 16.10 13.01 -3.85
CA TRP A 28 14.76 12.82 -3.29
C TRP A 28 14.71 13.05 -1.77
N ASN A 29 15.87 13.17 -1.10
CA ASN A 29 15.93 13.22 0.36
C ASN A 29 16.53 14.49 0.98
N LEU A 30 16.56 15.62 0.27
CA LEU A 30 17.29 16.81 0.70
C LEU A 30 16.64 17.67 1.81
N GLY A 31 15.56 17.23 2.48
CA GLY A 31 14.78 18.10 3.39
C GLY A 31 14.45 17.59 4.79
N PHE A 32 14.15 16.30 4.95
CA PHE A 32 13.27 15.87 6.07
C PHE A 32 14.01 15.10 7.18
N ILE A 33 15.10 14.41 6.84
CA ILE A 33 15.85 13.55 7.75
C ILE A 33 17.05 14.32 8.30
N LYS A 34 16.79 15.19 9.27
CA LYS A 34 17.86 15.82 10.06
C LYS A 34 17.94 15.13 11.41
N ASN A 35 19.13 14.63 11.77
CA ASN A 35 19.47 14.11 13.10
C ASN A 35 18.67 12.89 13.59
N SER A 36 18.55 11.83 12.78
CA SER A 36 17.99 10.55 13.23
C SER A 36 18.93 9.35 12.96
N PRO A 37 18.91 8.28 13.76
CA PRO A 37 19.69 7.06 13.50
C PRO A 37 19.39 6.43 12.13
N GLU A 38 18.16 6.56 11.64
CA GLU A 38 17.68 6.05 10.36
C GLU A 38 18.35 6.77 9.18
N LEU A 39 18.84 8.00 9.38
CA LEU A 39 19.64 8.71 8.37
C LEU A 39 20.89 7.92 7.98
N LYS A 40 21.58 7.33 8.97
CA LYS A 40 22.81 6.56 8.70
C LYS A 40 22.49 5.35 7.84
N ARG A 41 21.43 4.63 8.20
CA ARG A 41 20.97 3.45 7.47
C ARG A 41 20.49 3.80 6.05
N PHE A 42 19.87 4.96 5.88
CA PHE A 42 19.49 5.46 4.57
C PHE A 42 20.70 5.83 3.71
N LYS A 43 21.66 6.56 4.26
CA LYS A 43 22.92 6.86 3.56
C LYS A 43 23.65 5.59 3.11
N GLU A 44 23.75 4.58 3.97
CA GLU A 44 24.34 3.29 3.61
C GLU A 44 23.58 2.60 2.45
N LEU A 45 22.26 2.79 2.33
CA LEU A 45 21.48 2.29 1.20
C LEU A 45 21.73 3.12 -0.06
N GLU A 46 21.75 4.45 0.06
CA GLU A 46 22.06 5.36 -1.04
C GLU A 46 23.42 5.06 -1.65
N ASP A 47 24.46 4.94 -0.81
CA ASP A 47 25.83 4.64 -1.24
C ASP A 47 25.87 3.31 -1.99
N ARG A 48 25.19 2.28 -1.49
CA ARG A 48 25.10 0.98 -2.18
C ARG A 48 24.35 1.03 -3.50
N ILE A 49 23.32 1.86 -3.62
CA ILE A 49 22.62 2.09 -4.88
C ILE A 49 23.54 2.82 -5.85
N ALA A 50 24.26 3.84 -5.38
CA ALA A 50 25.23 4.58 -6.19
C ALA A 50 26.36 3.67 -6.70
N ASP A 51 26.93 2.82 -5.84
CA ASP A 51 27.94 1.83 -6.22
C ASP A 51 27.40 0.85 -7.27
N ALA A 52 26.18 0.35 -7.10
CA ALA A 52 25.55 -0.55 -8.05
C ALA A 52 25.29 0.12 -9.41
N LEU A 53 24.83 1.38 -9.41
CA LEU A 53 24.63 2.16 -10.63
C LEU A 53 25.96 2.47 -11.33
N ALA A 54 27.00 2.81 -10.57
CA ALA A 54 28.34 3.03 -11.12
C ALA A 54 28.92 1.76 -11.74
N PHE A 55 28.71 0.60 -11.12
CA PHE A 55 29.09 -0.69 -11.70
C PHE A 55 28.32 -1.00 -12.98
N MET A 56 27.01 -0.74 -13.01
CA MET A 56 26.20 -0.92 -14.21
C MET A 56 26.68 0.00 -15.35
N ASP A 57 26.97 1.26 -15.05
CA ASP A 57 27.50 2.21 -16.02
C ASP A 57 28.89 1.79 -16.54
N ALA A 58 29.78 1.32 -15.67
CA ALA A 58 31.08 0.75 -16.07
C ALA A 58 30.94 -0.50 -16.97
N CYS A 59 29.84 -1.25 -16.83
CA CYS A 59 29.48 -2.36 -17.72
C CYS A 59 28.78 -1.89 -19.02
N GLY A 60 28.63 -0.58 -19.24
CA GLY A 60 27.94 0.01 -20.39
C GLY A 60 26.41 0.02 -20.28
N ILE A 61 25.84 -0.19 -19.09
CA ILE A 61 24.40 -0.15 -18.82
C ILE A 61 24.06 1.11 -18.03
N ASN A 62 23.54 2.13 -18.71
CA ASN A 62 23.16 3.39 -18.08
C ASN A 62 21.81 3.93 -18.57
N SER A 63 21.35 5.02 -17.94
CA SER A 63 20.03 5.61 -18.18
C SER A 63 19.87 6.26 -19.56
N ASP A 64 20.96 6.53 -20.27
CA ASP A 64 20.92 7.06 -21.64
C ASP A 64 20.39 6.03 -22.64
N PHE A 65 20.74 4.75 -22.45
CA PHE A 65 20.33 3.66 -23.35
C PHE A 65 19.37 2.65 -22.72
N ASN A 66 19.21 2.66 -21.38
CA ASN A 66 18.29 1.78 -20.66
C ASN A 66 17.19 2.57 -19.94
N ARG A 67 16.05 2.73 -20.64
CA ARG A 67 14.87 3.44 -20.13
C ARG A 67 14.34 2.91 -18.78
N ARG A 68 14.59 1.63 -18.45
CA ARG A 68 14.16 1.04 -17.17
C ARG A 68 14.89 1.63 -15.96
N LEU A 69 16.05 2.26 -16.15
CA LEU A 69 16.76 2.99 -15.09
C LEU A 69 16.26 4.43 -14.92
N LYS A 70 15.64 4.99 -15.96
CA LYS A 70 15.23 6.40 -16.07
C LYS A 70 13.77 6.65 -15.71
N THR A 71 12.91 5.64 -15.86
CA THR A 71 11.47 5.79 -15.70
C THR A 71 10.88 4.71 -14.81
N VAL A 72 9.80 5.04 -14.13
CA VAL A 72 9.01 4.10 -13.33
C VAL A 72 7.57 4.07 -13.81
N ASN A 73 6.94 2.90 -13.74
CA ASN A 73 5.50 2.82 -13.89
C ASN A 73 4.85 3.26 -12.58
N PHE A 74 3.90 4.19 -12.66
CA PHE A 74 3.13 4.68 -11.53
C PHE A 74 1.64 4.56 -11.84
N TRP A 75 0.89 4.03 -10.89
CA TRP A 75 -0.55 3.80 -11.00
C TRP A 75 -1.30 4.57 -9.91
N THR A 76 -2.56 4.89 -10.19
CA THR A 76 -3.43 5.63 -9.27
C THR A 76 -4.54 4.76 -8.73
N SER A 77 -4.97 5.07 -7.51
CA SER A 77 -6.11 4.43 -6.88
C SER A 77 -6.89 5.36 -5.97
N HIS A 78 -8.17 5.03 -5.77
CA HIS A 78 -9.06 5.61 -4.75
C HIS A 78 -10.15 4.61 -4.35
N GLU A 79 -10.87 4.93 -3.27
CA GLU A 79 -12.08 4.20 -2.90
C GLU A 79 -13.19 4.54 -3.89
N ALA A 80 -13.71 3.53 -4.61
CA ALA A 80 -14.87 3.72 -5.48
C ALA A 80 -16.10 3.95 -4.57
N LEU A 81 -16.31 5.20 -4.14
CA LEU A 81 -17.27 5.55 -3.10
C LEU A 81 -18.48 6.29 -3.67
N LEU A 82 -18.21 7.34 -4.46
CA LEU A 82 -19.25 8.18 -5.03
C LEU A 82 -19.68 7.60 -6.38
N LEU A 83 -20.54 6.59 -6.35
CA LEU A 83 -20.91 5.80 -7.53
C LEU A 83 -21.34 6.63 -8.76
N PRO A 84 -22.09 7.75 -8.65
CA PRO A 84 -22.38 8.57 -9.83
C PRO A 84 -21.14 9.14 -10.52
N PHE A 85 -20.08 9.45 -9.75
CA PHE A 85 -18.80 9.88 -10.30
C PHE A 85 -18.08 8.72 -11.00
N GLU A 86 -18.02 7.55 -10.35
CA GLU A 86 -17.36 6.37 -10.92
C GLU A 86 -18.08 5.92 -12.20
N GLU A 87 -19.42 5.85 -12.21
CA GLU A 87 -20.23 5.53 -13.38
C GLU A 87 -19.96 6.47 -14.56
N THR A 88 -19.87 7.77 -14.32
CA THR A 88 -19.55 8.77 -15.36
C THR A 88 -18.13 8.59 -15.94
N MET A 89 -17.24 8.02 -15.14
CA MET A 89 -15.85 7.75 -15.51
C MET A 89 -15.65 6.37 -16.15
N THR A 90 -16.63 5.47 -16.07
CA THR A 90 -16.58 4.17 -16.75
C THR A 90 -16.68 4.31 -18.27
N ARG A 91 -15.84 3.56 -18.98
CA ARG A 91 -15.81 3.49 -20.45
C ARG A 91 -15.74 2.06 -20.92
N THR A 92 -16.31 1.80 -22.08
CA THR A 92 -16.13 0.55 -22.79
C THR A 92 -14.87 0.64 -23.65
N ASP A 93 -13.95 -0.30 -23.48
CA ASP A 93 -12.77 -0.45 -24.32
C ASP A 93 -13.21 -0.80 -25.76
N SER A 94 -12.73 -0.04 -26.75
CA SER A 94 -13.15 -0.20 -28.14
C SER A 94 -12.63 -1.48 -28.81
N THR A 95 -11.65 -2.15 -28.22
CA THR A 95 -11.00 -3.35 -28.76
C THR A 95 -11.52 -4.64 -28.11
N THR A 96 -11.79 -4.63 -26.80
CA THR A 96 -12.26 -5.81 -26.05
C THR A 96 -13.76 -5.78 -25.77
N GLY A 97 -14.38 -4.60 -25.76
CA GLY A 97 -15.77 -4.42 -25.32
C GLY A 97 -15.95 -4.47 -23.80
N GLU A 98 -14.86 -4.54 -23.04
CA GLU A 98 -14.86 -4.56 -21.58
C GLU A 98 -15.14 -3.17 -21.00
N ASN A 99 -15.79 -3.12 -19.84
CA ASN A 99 -15.99 -1.86 -19.14
C ASN A 99 -14.85 -1.64 -18.15
N HIS A 100 -14.24 -0.46 -18.19
CA HIS A 100 -13.18 -0.04 -17.27
C HIS A 100 -13.61 1.27 -16.61
N ASP A 101 -13.55 1.33 -15.27
CA ASP A 101 -13.60 2.60 -14.57
C ASP A 101 -12.31 3.37 -14.85
N THR A 102 -12.38 4.40 -15.70
CA THR A 102 -11.21 5.19 -16.10
C THR A 102 -10.91 6.34 -15.12
N SER A 103 -11.56 6.36 -13.96
CA SER A 103 -11.25 7.28 -12.87
C SER A 103 -9.87 7.01 -12.25
N ALA A 104 -9.46 5.73 -12.19
CA ALA A 104 -8.19 5.26 -11.66
C ALA A 104 -7.79 3.90 -12.24
N HIS A 105 -6.56 3.46 -12.00
CA HIS A 105 -6.08 2.16 -12.48
C HIS A 105 -6.56 1.01 -11.57
N PHE A 106 -6.64 1.27 -10.27
CA PHE A 106 -7.08 0.33 -9.23
C PHE A 106 -8.11 1.06 -8.35
N VAL A 107 -9.23 0.43 -8.04
CA VAL A 107 -10.21 0.99 -7.11
C VAL A 107 -10.47 0.02 -5.98
N TRP A 108 -10.92 0.50 -4.82
CA TRP A 108 -11.30 -0.40 -3.72
C TRP A 108 -12.69 -0.13 -3.15
N ILE A 109 -13.25 -1.18 -2.55
CA ILE A 109 -14.48 -1.13 -1.76
C ILE A 109 -14.11 -0.98 -0.28
N GLY A 110 -14.68 0.04 0.37
CA GLY A 110 -14.48 0.33 1.77
C GLY A 110 -15.11 -0.69 2.71
N ASP A 111 -14.65 -0.70 3.97
CA ASP A 111 -15.15 -1.65 4.98
C ASP A 111 -16.62 -1.39 5.36
N ARG A 112 -17.13 -0.18 5.06
CA ARG A 112 -18.52 0.24 5.31
C ARG A 112 -19.44 0.10 4.09
N THR A 113 -18.88 -0.20 2.92
CA THR A 113 -19.58 -0.21 1.62
C THR A 113 -19.48 -1.57 0.91
N ARG A 114 -18.95 -2.59 1.59
CA ARG A 114 -18.78 -3.97 1.06
C ARG A 114 -19.98 -4.89 1.33
N GLN A 115 -21.19 -4.37 1.36
CA GLN A 115 -22.39 -5.21 1.46
C GLN A 115 -22.51 -6.04 0.19
N LEU A 116 -22.69 -7.36 0.32
CA LEU A 116 -22.68 -8.30 -0.81
C LEU A 116 -23.65 -7.90 -1.93
N ASP A 117 -24.85 -7.43 -1.56
CA ASP A 117 -25.89 -6.98 -2.49
C ASP A 117 -25.99 -5.46 -2.60
N GLY A 118 -24.95 -4.74 -2.16
CA GLY A 118 -24.85 -3.29 -2.25
C GLY A 118 -24.35 -2.81 -3.61
N GLY A 119 -24.62 -1.52 -3.90
CA GLY A 119 -24.26 -0.90 -5.18
C GLY A 119 -22.75 -0.87 -5.47
N HIS A 120 -21.90 -0.77 -4.45
CA HIS A 120 -20.44 -0.75 -4.64
C HIS A 120 -19.89 -2.09 -5.10
N VAL A 121 -20.40 -3.20 -4.56
CA VAL A 121 -20.03 -4.55 -4.99
C VAL A 121 -20.56 -4.81 -6.39
N GLU A 122 -21.79 -4.39 -6.69
CA GLU A 122 -22.36 -4.53 -8.05
C GLU A 122 -21.59 -3.70 -9.08
N PHE A 123 -21.20 -2.47 -8.75
CA PHE A 123 -20.36 -1.65 -9.61
C PHE A 123 -19.00 -2.32 -9.88
N CYS A 124 -18.29 -2.75 -8.83
CA CYS A 124 -16.98 -3.37 -8.98
C CYS A 124 -17.03 -4.74 -9.68
N ARG A 125 -18.16 -5.44 -9.64
CA ARG A 125 -18.39 -6.67 -10.40
C ARG A 125 -18.42 -6.41 -11.91
N GLY A 126 -18.90 -5.24 -12.33
CA GLY A 126 -19.11 -4.88 -13.74
C GLY A 126 -17.92 -4.23 -14.44
N ILE A 127 -16.79 -4.03 -13.77
CA ILE A 127 -15.61 -3.37 -14.32
C ILE A 127 -14.38 -4.29 -14.35
N GLU A 128 -13.48 -4.04 -15.30
CA GLU A 128 -12.31 -4.87 -15.51
C GLU A 128 -11.07 -4.47 -14.71
N ASN A 129 -11.09 -3.30 -14.06
CA ASN A 129 -10.03 -2.86 -13.15
C ASN A 129 -9.70 -3.93 -12.08
N PRO A 130 -8.44 -4.01 -11.61
CA PRO A 130 -8.12 -4.69 -10.36
C PRO A 130 -8.81 -4.01 -9.17
N ILE A 131 -9.39 -4.83 -8.29
CA ILE A 131 -10.28 -4.38 -7.20
C ILE A 131 -9.68 -4.68 -5.83
N GLY A 132 -9.64 -3.67 -4.98
CA GLY A 132 -9.36 -3.81 -3.56
C GLY A 132 -10.62 -4.06 -2.73
N ILE A 133 -10.52 -4.85 -1.66
CA ILE A 133 -11.60 -5.02 -0.67
C ILE A 133 -11.02 -4.82 0.72
N LYS A 134 -11.51 -3.83 1.47
CA LYS A 134 -11.09 -3.61 2.85
C LYS A 134 -11.64 -4.71 3.76
N CYS A 135 -10.75 -5.38 4.49
CA CYS A 135 -11.08 -6.45 5.41
C CYS A 135 -10.89 -5.98 6.86
N GLY A 136 -11.99 -5.55 7.48
CA GLY A 136 -12.04 -5.16 8.90
C GLY A 136 -12.49 -6.27 9.84
N PRO A 137 -12.43 -6.04 11.17
CA PRO A 137 -12.77 -7.04 12.20
C PRO A 137 -14.20 -7.62 12.13
N THR A 138 -15.12 -6.93 11.46
CA THR A 138 -16.53 -7.36 11.29
C THR A 138 -16.74 -8.28 10.09
N LEU A 139 -15.74 -8.45 9.22
CA LEU A 139 -15.83 -9.33 8.05
C LEU A 139 -15.79 -10.79 8.48
N LYS A 140 -16.84 -11.55 8.12
CA LYS A 140 -16.87 -12.98 8.34
C LYS A 140 -16.23 -13.74 7.18
N PRO A 141 -15.61 -14.92 7.41
CA PRO A 141 -14.96 -15.67 6.34
C PRO A 141 -15.90 -16.08 5.19
N GLU A 142 -17.13 -16.46 5.49
CA GLU A 142 -18.15 -16.82 4.49
C GLU A 142 -18.53 -15.63 3.60
N ASP A 143 -18.69 -14.44 4.19
CA ASP A 143 -18.98 -13.22 3.45
C ASP A 143 -17.81 -12.85 2.52
N LEU A 144 -16.57 -13.06 2.96
CA LEU A 144 -15.38 -12.81 2.16
C LEU A 144 -15.33 -13.72 0.91
N ILE A 145 -15.64 -15.01 1.05
CA ILE A 145 -15.70 -15.94 -0.09
C ILE A 145 -16.75 -15.46 -1.09
N ASN A 146 -17.94 -15.13 -0.61
CA ASN A 146 -19.04 -14.67 -1.45
C ASN A 146 -18.70 -13.36 -2.19
N LEU A 147 -18.02 -12.42 -1.52
CA LEU A 147 -17.52 -11.20 -2.15
C LEU A 147 -16.50 -11.52 -3.26
N CYS A 148 -15.55 -12.41 -3.01
CA CYS A 148 -14.55 -12.80 -4.00
C CYS A 148 -15.19 -13.47 -5.22
N ASN A 149 -16.10 -14.41 -5.01
CA ASN A 149 -16.80 -15.11 -6.10
C ASN A 149 -17.71 -14.17 -6.89
N LYS A 150 -18.32 -13.17 -6.25
CA LYS A 150 -19.16 -12.18 -6.94
C LYS A 150 -18.33 -11.26 -7.83
N ILE A 151 -17.18 -10.79 -7.37
CA ILE A 151 -16.34 -9.82 -8.10
C ILE A 151 -15.38 -10.51 -9.09
N ASN A 152 -14.89 -11.71 -8.79
CA ASN A 152 -13.93 -12.46 -9.61
C ASN A 152 -14.41 -13.90 -9.84
N PRO A 153 -15.51 -14.09 -10.59
CA PRO A 153 -16.15 -15.41 -10.76
C PRO A 153 -15.27 -16.41 -11.53
N THR A 154 -14.34 -15.93 -12.36
CA THR A 154 -13.38 -16.76 -13.11
C THR A 154 -12.09 -17.04 -12.33
N ASN A 155 -11.98 -16.53 -11.10
CA ASN A 155 -10.82 -16.69 -10.23
C ASN A 155 -9.50 -16.20 -10.89
N GLU A 156 -9.57 -15.10 -11.63
CA GLU A 156 -8.42 -14.49 -12.31
C GLU A 156 -7.37 -14.02 -11.30
N LYS A 157 -6.09 -14.31 -11.58
CA LYS A 157 -4.97 -13.89 -10.72
C LYS A 157 -4.76 -12.40 -10.82
N GLY A 158 -4.69 -11.73 -9.66
CA GLY A 158 -4.43 -10.29 -9.58
C GLY A 158 -5.67 -9.40 -9.66
N LYS A 159 -6.84 -9.96 -9.98
CA LYS A 159 -8.11 -9.23 -10.01
C LYS A 159 -8.53 -8.69 -8.65
N ILE A 160 -8.33 -9.47 -7.57
CA ILE A 160 -8.71 -9.06 -6.21
C ILE A 160 -7.49 -8.87 -5.32
N THR A 161 -7.48 -7.75 -4.59
CA THR A 161 -6.57 -7.47 -3.48
C THR A 161 -7.36 -7.33 -2.17
N LEU A 162 -7.08 -8.20 -1.19
CA LEU A 162 -7.68 -8.15 0.14
C LEU A 162 -6.82 -7.27 1.06
N ILE A 163 -7.40 -6.18 1.56
CA ILE A 163 -6.69 -5.13 2.29
C ILE A 163 -7.02 -5.25 3.79
N SER A 164 -6.20 -5.97 4.55
CA SER A 164 -6.42 -6.23 5.99
C SER A 164 -6.16 -5.00 6.85
N ARG A 165 -7.11 -4.63 7.70
CA ARG A 165 -7.03 -3.46 8.60
C ARG A 165 -7.58 -3.75 10.01
N PHE A 166 -6.94 -4.66 10.73
CA PHE A 166 -7.48 -5.19 11.99
C PHE A 166 -7.03 -4.44 13.23
N GLY A 167 -5.94 -3.69 13.14
CA GLY A 167 -5.26 -3.11 14.29
C GLY A 167 -4.24 -4.07 14.88
N ALA A 168 -3.18 -3.51 15.46
CA ALA A 168 -2.02 -4.24 15.94
C ALA A 168 -2.33 -5.35 16.96
N ASP A 169 -3.38 -5.17 17.76
CA ASP A 169 -3.76 -6.07 18.85
C ASP A 169 -4.79 -7.14 18.43
N ASN A 170 -5.35 -7.03 17.23
CA ASN A 170 -6.41 -7.91 16.75
C ASN A 170 -6.02 -8.69 15.50
N VAL A 171 -5.06 -8.21 14.70
CA VAL A 171 -4.67 -8.85 13.44
C VAL A 171 -4.37 -10.35 13.58
N SER A 172 -3.61 -10.77 14.60
CA SER A 172 -3.28 -12.18 14.83
C SER A 172 -4.48 -13.05 15.20
N LYS A 173 -5.60 -12.45 15.62
CA LYS A 173 -6.85 -13.17 15.95
C LYS A 173 -7.75 -13.37 14.73
N HIS A 174 -7.73 -12.41 13.80
CA HIS A 174 -8.67 -12.36 12.67
C HIS A 174 -8.06 -12.83 11.36
N LEU A 175 -6.89 -12.30 10.99
CA LEU A 175 -6.29 -12.51 9.67
C LEU A 175 -6.04 -14.00 9.35
N PRO A 176 -5.49 -14.84 10.25
CA PRO A 176 -5.26 -16.26 9.95
C PRO A 176 -6.54 -17.01 9.53
N LYS A 177 -7.69 -16.66 10.12
CA LYS A 177 -8.97 -17.30 9.78
C LYS A 177 -9.37 -17.01 8.32
N LEU A 178 -9.17 -15.77 7.87
CA LEU A 178 -9.48 -15.38 6.50
C LEU A 178 -8.49 -16.01 5.50
N ILE A 179 -7.19 -16.04 5.83
CA ILE A 179 -6.18 -16.69 4.98
C ILE A 179 -6.53 -18.17 4.76
N ARG A 180 -6.84 -18.91 5.82
CA ARG A 180 -7.17 -20.34 5.73
C ARG A 180 -8.36 -20.60 4.83
N VAL A 181 -9.40 -19.77 4.93
CA VAL A 181 -10.61 -19.93 4.14
C VAL A 181 -10.36 -19.61 2.66
N ILE A 182 -9.66 -18.52 2.35
CA ILE A 182 -9.25 -18.20 0.97
C ILE A 182 -8.40 -19.33 0.36
N LYS A 183 -7.45 -19.87 1.13
CA LYS A 183 -6.63 -21.01 0.69
C LYS A 183 -7.46 -22.26 0.46
N LYS A 184 -8.39 -22.57 1.37
CA LYS A 184 -9.27 -23.74 1.28
C LYS A 184 -10.15 -23.67 0.01
N GLU A 185 -10.69 -22.50 -0.31
CA GLU A 185 -11.50 -22.28 -1.50
C GLU A 185 -10.67 -22.13 -2.80
N GLY A 186 -9.34 -22.09 -2.70
CA GLY A 186 -8.46 -21.97 -3.87
C GLY A 186 -8.56 -20.62 -4.58
N LEU A 187 -8.94 -19.56 -3.87
CA LEU A 187 -9.16 -18.23 -4.45
C LEU A 187 -7.83 -17.48 -4.65
N ASN A 188 -7.63 -16.95 -5.86
CA ASN A 188 -6.46 -16.19 -6.27
C ASN A 188 -6.63 -14.72 -5.85
N VAL A 189 -5.95 -14.33 -4.78
CA VAL A 189 -5.99 -12.96 -4.26
C VAL A 189 -4.59 -12.46 -3.92
N ILE A 190 -4.41 -11.14 -3.93
CA ILE A 190 -3.26 -10.46 -3.34
C ILE A 190 -3.63 -10.03 -1.93
N TRP A 191 -2.78 -10.28 -0.94
CA TRP A 191 -2.96 -9.75 0.40
C TRP A 191 -2.19 -8.45 0.59
N SER A 192 -2.85 -7.41 1.08
CA SER A 192 -2.22 -6.13 1.42
C SER A 192 -2.52 -5.75 2.87
N CYS A 193 -1.54 -5.20 3.58
CA CYS A 193 -1.73 -4.68 4.92
C CYS A 193 -2.06 -3.19 4.89
N ASP A 194 -3.15 -2.79 5.52
CA ASP A 194 -3.46 -1.41 5.88
C ASP A 194 -3.29 -1.23 7.39
N PRO A 195 -2.09 -0.82 7.84
CA PRO A 195 -1.80 -0.66 9.26
C PRO A 195 -2.27 0.70 9.81
N CYS A 196 -3.00 1.48 9.03
CA CYS A 196 -3.44 2.82 9.39
C CYS A 196 -4.82 2.76 10.05
N HIS A 197 -5.83 2.28 9.32
CA HIS A 197 -7.24 2.39 9.72
C HIS A 197 -7.65 1.49 10.90
N GLY A 198 -6.81 0.51 11.28
CA GLY A 198 -7.01 -0.32 12.47
C GLY A 198 -6.46 0.30 13.76
N ASN A 199 -5.60 1.32 13.67
CA ASN A 199 -4.80 1.83 14.79
C ASN A 199 -5.10 3.30 15.17
N THR A 200 -6.19 3.88 14.65
CA THR A 200 -6.59 5.25 15.00
C THR A 200 -7.12 5.30 16.43
N ILE A 201 -6.57 6.20 17.23
CA ILE A 201 -7.04 6.53 18.59
C ILE A 201 -7.39 8.02 18.69
N LYS A 202 -8.08 8.41 19.76
CA LYS A 202 -8.32 9.82 20.11
C LYS A 202 -7.39 10.21 21.25
N ALA A 203 -6.51 11.16 21.01
CA ALA A 203 -5.60 11.74 22.00
C ALA A 203 -6.38 12.51 23.09
N ALA A 204 -5.75 12.75 24.23
CA ALA A 204 -6.37 13.54 25.32
C ALA A 204 -6.69 14.98 24.88
N THR A 205 -5.92 15.50 23.93
CA THR A 205 -6.12 16.81 23.28
C THR A 205 -7.33 16.86 22.34
N GLY A 206 -7.99 15.72 22.07
CA GLY A 206 -9.15 15.61 21.20
C GLY A 206 -8.81 15.30 19.74
N PHE A 207 -7.56 15.44 19.32
CA PHE A 207 -7.10 15.04 18.00
C PHE A 207 -7.20 13.52 17.81
N LYS A 208 -7.56 13.09 16.60
CA LYS A 208 -7.29 11.71 16.18
C LYS A 208 -5.80 11.58 15.91
N THR A 209 -5.19 10.48 16.32
CA THR A 209 -3.80 10.17 16.00
C THR A 209 -3.61 8.66 15.86
N ARG A 210 -2.44 8.24 15.41
CA ARG A 210 -2.04 6.83 15.32
C ARG A 210 -0.67 6.69 15.98
N PRO A 211 -0.51 5.80 16.97
CA PRO A 211 0.81 5.47 17.47
C PRO A 211 1.61 4.74 16.40
N PHE A 212 2.73 5.33 15.98
CA PHE A 212 3.58 4.74 14.94
C PHE A 212 4.04 3.31 15.28
N ASN A 213 4.31 3.03 16.56
CA ASN A 213 4.64 1.69 17.02
C ASN A 213 3.50 0.68 16.80
N SER A 214 2.24 1.10 16.89
CA SER A 214 1.10 0.24 16.57
C SER A 214 1.04 -0.04 15.06
N VAL A 215 1.28 0.97 14.22
CA VAL A 215 1.38 0.80 12.76
C VAL A 215 2.46 -0.24 12.42
N LEU A 216 3.67 -0.10 12.97
CA LEU A 216 4.76 -1.07 12.77
C LEU A 216 4.41 -2.46 13.29
N LYS A 217 3.79 -2.55 14.47
CA LYS A 217 3.41 -3.82 15.10
C LYS A 217 2.37 -4.56 14.26
N GLU A 218 1.38 -3.87 13.69
CA GLU A 218 0.42 -4.51 12.78
C GLU A 218 1.10 -5.08 11.54
N VAL A 219 1.99 -4.32 10.89
CA VAL A 219 2.73 -4.81 9.71
C VAL A 219 3.52 -6.08 10.05
N LYS A 220 4.31 -6.07 11.13
CA LYS A 220 5.05 -7.26 11.60
C LYS A 220 4.14 -8.46 11.85
N ASN A 221 3.00 -8.22 12.50
CA ASN A 221 2.05 -9.28 12.80
C ASN A 221 1.38 -9.82 11.53
N VAL A 222 1.11 -9.00 10.51
CA VAL A 222 0.61 -9.46 9.21
C VAL A 222 1.61 -10.38 8.54
N PHE A 223 2.90 -9.98 8.47
CA PHE A 223 3.95 -10.85 7.92
C PHE A 223 4.05 -12.18 8.68
N ALA A 224 4.02 -12.14 10.02
CA ALA A 224 4.05 -13.34 10.85
C ALA A 224 2.84 -14.26 10.61
N CYS A 225 1.63 -13.69 10.45
CA CYS A 225 0.43 -14.46 10.11
C CYS A 225 0.56 -15.12 8.73
N HIS A 226 1.06 -14.40 7.72
CA HIS A 226 1.25 -14.97 6.40
C HIS A 226 2.28 -16.12 6.42
N GLN A 227 3.37 -15.94 7.15
CA GLN A 227 4.39 -16.98 7.33
C GLN A 227 3.82 -18.22 8.04
N SER A 228 3.08 -18.05 9.14
CA SER A 228 2.51 -19.17 9.88
C SER A 228 1.45 -19.93 9.07
N GLU A 229 0.73 -19.23 8.20
CA GLU A 229 -0.30 -19.83 7.33
C GLU A 229 0.26 -20.31 5.98
N GLY A 230 1.57 -20.19 5.72
CA GLY A 230 2.18 -20.54 4.44
C GLY A 230 1.54 -19.81 3.26
N SER A 231 1.42 -18.49 3.38
CA SER A 231 0.86 -17.57 2.38
C SER A 231 1.74 -16.34 2.22
N TYR A 232 1.43 -15.45 1.28
CA TYR A 232 2.27 -14.31 0.95
C TYR A 232 1.63 -12.98 1.36
N ALA A 233 2.39 -12.15 2.07
CA ALA A 233 2.07 -10.74 2.30
C ALA A 233 2.47 -9.93 1.05
N GLY A 234 1.49 -9.63 0.19
CA GLY A 234 1.71 -9.09 -1.15
C GLY A 234 1.90 -7.58 -1.27
N GLY A 235 1.55 -6.81 -0.24
CA GLY A 235 1.68 -5.35 -0.31
C GLY A 235 1.31 -4.60 0.96
N LEU A 236 1.42 -3.28 0.87
CA LEU A 236 1.09 -2.34 1.92
C LEU A 236 0.22 -1.21 1.36
N HIS A 237 -0.75 -0.76 2.15
CA HIS A 237 -1.64 0.34 1.83
C HIS A 237 -1.61 1.34 2.99
N ILE A 238 -0.87 2.44 2.83
CA ILE A 238 -0.65 3.45 3.89
C ILE A 238 -1.16 4.83 3.48
N GLU A 239 -1.55 5.61 4.49
CA GLU A 239 -1.83 7.03 4.33
C GLU A 239 -0.59 7.83 4.74
N MET A 240 -0.02 8.57 3.79
CA MET A 240 1.21 9.33 4.01
C MET A 240 1.17 10.70 3.33
N THR A 241 2.11 11.57 3.72
CA THR A 241 2.35 12.86 3.07
C THR A 241 3.84 13.19 3.10
N GLY A 242 4.34 13.82 2.03
CA GLY A 242 5.69 14.38 1.99
C GLY A 242 5.84 15.69 2.80
N GLN A 243 4.74 16.25 3.30
CA GLN A 243 4.76 17.45 4.14
C GLN A 243 5.30 17.14 5.55
N ASN A 244 5.97 18.13 6.15
CA ASN A 244 6.47 18.02 7.53
C ASN A 244 5.35 18.29 8.55
N VAL A 245 4.49 17.29 8.75
CA VAL A 245 3.31 17.31 9.63
C VAL A 245 3.52 16.53 10.93
N THR A 246 2.69 16.82 11.93
CA THR A 246 2.66 16.14 13.24
C THR A 246 1.31 15.46 13.46
N GLU A 247 0.93 14.52 12.60
CA GLU A 247 -0.40 13.88 12.64
C GLU A 247 -0.38 12.53 13.40
N CYS A 248 0.69 11.73 13.25
CA CYS A 248 0.91 10.47 13.97
C CYS A 248 1.95 10.63 15.08
N ILE A 249 1.68 10.12 16.29
CA ILE A 249 2.63 10.14 17.41
C ILE A 249 3.71 9.06 17.30
N GLY A 250 4.88 9.29 17.90
CA GLY A 250 6.02 8.39 17.89
C GLY A 250 6.93 8.57 16.68
N GLY A 251 7.52 7.46 16.21
CA GLY A 251 8.60 7.44 15.21
C GLY A 251 9.92 7.99 15.76
N ALA A 252 10.93 8.05 14.90
CA ALA A 252 12.26 8.56 15.26
C ALA A 252 12.23 10.00 15.83
N GLN A 253 11.29 10.82 15.37
CA GLN A 253 11.09 12.19 15.85
C GLN A 253 10.44 12.29 17.23
N LYS A 254 9.95 11.18 17.80
CA LYS A 254 9.28 11.11 19.11
C LYS A 254 8.13 12.13 19.26
N ILE A 255 7.31 12.26 18.22
CA ILE A 255 6.16 13.17 18.20
C ILE A 255 5.22 12.79 19.34
N SER A 256 4.91 13.74 20.23
CA SER A 256 4.01 13.57 21.36
C SER A 256 2.61 14.10 21.04
N GLU A 257 1.62 13.81 21.90
CA GLU A 257 0.27 14.37 21.76
C GLU A 257 0.24 15.90 21.80
N LYS A 258 1.22 16.53 22.46
CA LYS A 258 1.34 18.00 22.55
C LYS A 258 1.78 18.61 21.22
N ASP A 259 2.52 17.85 20.41
CA ASP A 259 3.03 18.31 19.12
C ASP A 259 1.98 18.27 18.02
N LEU A 260 0.85 17.56 18.24
CA LEU A 260 -0.20 17.38 17.24
C LEU A 260 -0.76 18.72 16.76
N SER A 261 -1.02 19.66 17.66
CA SER A 261 -1.59 20.98 17.31
C SER A 261 -0.66 21.86 16.48
N SER A 262 0.64 21.53 16.39
CA SER A 262 1.62 22.36 15.68
C SER A 262 1.36 22.37 14.17
N ARG A 263 1.12 21.20 13.56
CA ARG A 263 1.02 21.02 12.11
C ARG A 263 0.05 19.89 11.73
N TYR A 264 -1.16 19.92 12.29
CA TYR A 264 -2.24 19.01 11.93
C TYR A 264 -3.00 19.55 10.71
N HIS A 265 -2.78 18.96 9.52
CA HIS A 265 -3.28 19.51 8.25
C HIS A 265 -4.23 18.57 7.50
N THR A 266 -4.78 17.58 8.19
CA THR A 266 -5.76 16.63 7.64
C THR A 266 -7.15 16.91 8.20
N HIS A 267 -8.17 16.80 7.34
CA HIS A 267 -9.58 16.86 7.74
C HIS A 267 -10.16 15.48 8.06
N CYS A 268 -9.46 14.41 7.69
CA CYS A 268 -9.94 13.04 7.84
C CYS A 268 -9.09 12.33 8.92
N ASP A 269 -8.23 11.43 8.50
CA ASP A 269 -7.38 10.64 9.37
C ASP A 269 -5.91 11.10 9.36
N PRO A 270 -5.16 10.85 10.44
CA PRO A 270 -3.76 11.26 10.61
C PRO A 270 -2.81 10.47 9.70
N ARG A 271 -1.98 11.15 8.91
CA ARG A 271 -1.07 10.53 7.93
C ARG A 271 0.33 10.33 8.51
N LEU A 272 1.06 9.36 7.98
CA LEU A 272 2.50 9.24 8.21
C LEU A 272 3.21 10.41 7.51
N ASN A 273 4.08 11.12 8.23
CA ASN A 273 4.95 12.10 7.58
C ASN A 273 6.10 11.40 6.83
N GLY A 274 6.91 12.16 6.09
CA GLY A 274 8.01 11.60 5.29
C GLY A 274 9.02 10.76 6.09
N ASN A 275 9.35 11.15 7.32
CA ASN A 275 10.27 10.40 8.18
C ASN A 275 9.68 9.07 8.63
N GLN A 276 8.42 9.08 9.10
CA GLN A 276 7.71 7.88 9.52
C GLN A 276 7.48 6.92 8.36
N ALA A 277 7.16 7.43 7.16
CA ALA A 277 6.98 6.61 5.96
C ALA A 277 8.28 5.90 5.57
N LEU A 278 9.42 6.60 5.64
CA LEU A 278 10.73 6.00 5.34
C LEU A 278 11.18 5.00 6.41
N GLU A 279 10.96 5.31 7.69
CA GLU A 279 11.22 4.39 8.80
C GLU A 279 10.43 3.07 8.62
N LEU A 280 9.16 3.18 8.22
CA LEU A 280 8.32 2.02 7.89
C LEU A 280 8.85 1.24 6.68
N ALA A 281 9.31 1.92 5.63
CA ALA A 281 9.88 1.27 4.44
C ALA A 281 11.13 0.43 4.78
N PHE A 282 12.01 0.93 5.66
CA PHE A 282 13.18 0.16 6.12
C PHE A 282 12.79 -1.09 6.90
N LEU A 283 11.80 -0.98 7.78
CA LEU A 283 11.30 -2.12 8.54
C LEU A 283 10.71 -3.19 7.63
N ILE A 284 9.93 -2.79 6.63
CA ILE A 284 9.36 -3.71 5.63
C ILE A 284 10.46 -4.38 4.82
N SER A 285 11.50 -3.64 4.43
CA SER A 285 12.67 -4.22 3.73
C SER A 285 13.31 -5.36 4.53
N ASP A 286 13.40 -5.22 5.86
CA ASP A 286 13.94 -6.28 6.73
C ASP A 286 13.02 -7.50 6.80
N GLU A 287 11.71 -7.30 6.93
CA GLU A 287 10.74 -8.41 6.96
C GLU A 287 10.69 -9.16 5.62
N ILE A 288 10.77 -8.45 4.48
CA ILE A 288 10.87 -9.08 3.16
C ILE A 288 12.14 -9.91 3.04
N LYS A 289 13.30 -9.39 3.50
CA LYS A 289 14.57 -10.14 3.48
C LYS A 289 14.47 -11.44 4.30
N LYS A 290 13.91 -11.38 5.52
CA LYS A 290 13.68 -12.57 6.36
C LYS A 290 12.77 -13.60 5.67
N ASN A 291 11.71 -13.14 5.01
CA ASN A 291 10.80 -14.04 4.29
C ASN A 291 11.41 -14.62 3.02
N SER A 292 12.26 -13.88 2.31
CA SER A 292 12.97 -14.40 1.13
C SER A 292 13.91 -15.56 1.47
N SER A 293 14.57 -15.51 2.64
CA SER A 293 15.34 -16.65 3.14
C SER A 293 14.44 -17.84 3.53
N TYR A 294 13.22 -17.58 4.01
CA TYR A 294 12.28 -18.63 4.37
C TYR A 294 11.74 -19.36 3.13
N SER A 295 11.36 -18.65 2.07
CA SER A 295 10.92 -19.25 0.80
C SER A 295 12.00 -20.14 0.19
N LYS A 296 13.25 -19.66 0.13
CA LYS A 296 14.39 -20.44 -0.37
C LYS A 296 14.63 -21.73 0.42
N ASN A 297 14.36 -21.73 1.73
CA ASN A 297 14.51 -22.90 2.58
C ASN A 297 13.32 -23.87 2.45
N ALA A 298 12.10 -23.35 2.28
CA ALA A 298 10.91 -24.17 2.03
C ALA A 298 10.98 -24.88 0.67
N ASP A 299 11.43 -24.19 -0.38
CA ASP A 299 11.63 -24.77 -1.71
C ASP A 299 12.70 -25.87 -1.68
N ARG A 300 13.80 -25.67 -0.93
CA ARG A 300 14.85 -26.67 -0.71
C ARG A 300 14.42 -27.88 0.13
N ALA A 301 13.44 -27.72 1.01
CA ALA A 301 12.90 -28.82 1.82
C ALA A 301 11.84 -29.62 1.06
N ALA A 302 11.26 -29.04 -0.01
CA ALA A 302 10.28 -29.67 -0.88
C ALA A 302 10.89 -30.35 -2.12
N SER A 303 12.16 -30.05 -2.44
CA SER A 303 12.98 -30.67 -3.50
C SER A 303 13.89 -31.76 -2.95
#